data_AF-A0A397FCV0-F1
#
_entry.id   AF-A0A397FCV0-F1
#
_cell.length_a   1.000
_cell.length_b   1.000
_cell.length_c   1.000
_cell.angle_alpha   90.00
_cell.angle_beta   90.00
_cell.angle_gamma   90.00
#
_symmetry.space_group_name_H-M   'P 1'
#
loop_
_entity.id
_entity.type
_entity.pdbx_description
1 polymer ?
#
loop_
_entity_poly.entity_id
_entity_poly.type
_entity_poly.pdbx_seq_one_letter_code
_entity_poly.pdbx_strand_id
1 'polypeptide(L)'
;MSTHHDRLRGKPLAVLYFTRTSPGSSVWVCKCGKHRTQNGSGYSNLTSHIEREHPEFVHYDALDPATQQSVFASLTPKPVQAVHGWLTWITASLMPFSFCENDMARRFTTLATISVKTLMKWMHAMCRWMENKISETLPESFAIVYDGWTSGSTHYVAMFATFSNDSHRGYEKVLLAMSPMNEEESLSAAAHVQYLDFVLGVYGKDRENVVALIGDNCSTNRAFARLAGVHMIGCASHRFNLFVGDVLAEHEELLVAVNTIMKKLTNIIPSARLRRLTDLRPKQRNQTRWNSSVAMLDRYVKLKPFFPLMGVEEIDNLLLSVRQERDIDVLLAKLIDLNSVTLELQDEAITLADVRGLFDEVVGEFPSANERLRPGASIIQDPHFEAGVVKVLMHMSPSLTDQERLSIARLAVTAGMGDDDRMSDADCMSMASRAKKRRKMQQSCSGFMDCRFLRPTSNMCERLFSVTKWALTDRRQSMLPSNFEEQMFLHCNAFLWGIDDVKSVMEGVAQDE
;
A
#
# COMPACT_ATOMS: atom_id res chain seq x y z
N MET A 1 14.34 -0.47 -38.47
CA MET A 1 14.93 0.73 -39.10
C MET A 1 14.24 1.94 -38.48
N SER A 2 14.90 2.61 -37.54
CA SER A 2 14.34 3.78 -36.84
C SER A 2 14.34 4.99 -37.78
N THR A 3 13.16 5.55 -38.02
CA THR A 3 12.92 6.71 -38.88
C THR A 3 13.50 7.98 -38.26
N HIS A 4 14.01 8.89 -39.10
CA HIS A 4 14.72 10.13 -38.72
C HIS A 4 13.95 11.14 -37.82
N HIS A 5 12.76 10.81 -37.31
CA HIS A 5 11.89 11.70 -36.55
C HIS A 5 12.07 11.64 -35.01
N ASP A 6 12.73 10.62 -34.46
CA ASP A 6 12.73 10.39 -32.99
C ASP A 6 14.04 10.80 -32.27
N ARG A 7 14.86 11.66 -32.90
CA ARG A 7 16.15 12.11 -32.34
C ARG A 7 16.01 13.42 -31.56
N LEU A 8 16.71 13.55 -30.43
CA LEU A 8 16.83 14.81 -29.68
C LEU A 8 17.39 15.92 -30.58
N ARG A 9 16.78 17.11 -30.54
CA ARG A 9 17.22 18.30 -31.29
C ARG A 9 17.15 19.56 -30.44
N GLY A 10 17.80 20.63 -30.88
CA GLY A 10 17.71 21.95 -30.26
C GLY A 10 18.19 21.98 -28.80
N LYS A 11 17.40 22.62 -27.92
CA LYS A 11 17.74 22.79 -26.51
C LYS A 11 17.97 21.47 -25.77
N PRO A 12 17.08 20.45 -25.86
CA PRO A 12 17.31 19.13 -25.25
C PRO A 12 18.64 18.46 -25.61
N LEU A 13 19.06 18.55 -26.87
CA LEU A 13 20.35 17.99 -27.29
C LEU A 13 21.53 18.81 -26.76
N ALA A 14 21.42 20.15 -26.80
CA ALA A 14 22.45 21.04 -26.31
C ALA A 14 22.75 20.84 -24.82
N VAL A 15 21.72 20.76 -23.97
CA VAL A 15 21.88 20.59 -22.51
C VAL A 15 22.41 19.21 -22.10
N LEU A 16 22.29 18.18 -22.96
CA LEU A 16 22.88 16.87 -22.70
C LEU A 16 24.42 16.90 -22.80
N TYR A 17 24.96 17.75 -23.67
CA TYR A 17 26.40 17.82 -23.95
C TYR A 17 27.08 19.08 -23.41
N PHE A 18 26.32 20.12 -23.04
CA PHE A 18 26.86 21.40 -22.64
C PHE A 18 26.40 21.86 -21.26
N THR A 19 27.31 22.51 -20.54
CA THR A 19 27.04 23.20 -19.26
C THR A 19 27.36 24.68 -19.38
N ARG A 20 26.50 25.58 -18.85
CA ARG A 20 26.79 27.02 -18.87
C ARG A 20 27.94 27.36 -17.91
N THR A 21 28.78 28.33 -18.30
CA THR A 21 29.89 28.80 -17.45
C THR A 21 29.40 29.55 -16.21
N SER A 22 28.24 30.21 -16.30
CA SER A 22 27.58 30.90 -15.18
C SER A 22 26.07 31.09 -15.48
N PRO A 23 25.22 31.32 -14.46
CA PRO A 23 23.80 31.61 -14.66
C PRO A 23 23.61 32.82 -15.58
N GLY A 24 22.73 32.71 -16.59
CA GLY A 24 22.49 33.78 -17.57
C GLY A 24 23.57 33.93 -18.67
N SER A 25 24.73 33.27 -18.55
CA SER A 25 25.78 33.33 -19.56
C SER A 25 25.33 32.73 -20.90
N SER A 26 25.74 33.38 -21.99
CA SER A 26 25.65 32.84 -23.34
C SER A 26 26.80 31.86 -23.65
N VAL A 27 27.80 31.72 -22.78
CA VAL A 27 28.93 30.80 -22.96
C VAL A 27 28.64 29.44 -22.31
N TRP A 28 28.79 28.40 -23.11
CA TRP A 28 28.59 27.01 -22.76
C TRP A 28 29.88 26.21 -22.96
N VAL A 29 30.10 25.20 -22.12
CA VAL A 29 31.25 24.28 -22.15
C VAL A 29 30.73 22.90 -22.50
N CYS A 30 31.25 22.32 -23.58
CA CYS A 30 30.90 20.96 -24.00
C CYS A 30 31.60 19.91 -23.10
N LYS A 31 31.07 18.69 -23.05
CA LYS A 31 31.74 17.51 -22.45
C LYS A 31 33.15 17.27 -23.00
N CYS A 32 33.40 17.61 -24.27
CA CYS A 32 34.76 17.57 -24.85
C CYS A 32 35.66 18.75 -24.45
N GLY A 33 35.21 19.63 -23.56
CA GLY A 33 35.96 20.80 -23.07
C GLY A 33 35.90 22.04 -23.98
N LYS A 34 35.28 21.96 -25.16
CA LYS A 34 35.17 23.11 -26.08
C LYS A 34 34.14 24.12 -25.63
N HIS A 35 34.53 25.40 -25.62
CA HIS A 35 33.64 26.52 -25.33
C HIS A 35 32.86 26.94 -26.58
N ARG A 36 31.57 27.25 -26.41
CA ARG A 36 30.68 27.78 -27.46
C ARG A 36 29.80 28.89 -26.91
N THR A 37 29.70 29.99 -27.63
CA THR A 37 28.81 31.10 -27.31
C THR A 37 27.49 30.94 -28.05
N GLN A 38 26.37 30.85 -27.34
CA GLN A 38 25.02 30.77 -27.88
C GLN A 38 24.65 32.10 -28.58
N ASN A 39 24.22 32.02 -29.84
CA ASN A 39 23.83 33.18 -30.63
C ASN A 39 22.31 33.41 -30.53
N GLY A 40 21.89 34.46 -29.82
CA GLY A 40 20.47 34.75 -29.60
C GLY A 40 19.77 33.67 -28.78
N SER A 41 18.52 33.35 -29.11
CA SER A 41 17.73 32.29 -28.46
C SER A 41 17.91 30.90 -29.08
N GLY A 42 18.61 30.80 -30.22
CA GLY A 42 18.81 29.55 -30.97
C GLY A 42 19.84 28.62 -30.34
N TYR A 43 19.75 27.33 -30.65
CA TYR A 43 20.71 26.29 -30.20
C TYR A 43 21.50 25.66 -31.35
N SER A 44 21.32 26.17 -32.57
CA SER A 44 21.82 25.59 -33.82
C SER A 44 23.34 25.42 -33.83
N ASN A 45 24.07 26.36 -33.24
CA ASN A 45 25.54 26.32 -33.20
C ASN A 45 26.08 25.30 -32.17
N LEU A 46 25.35 25.07 -31.08
CA LEU A 46 25.64 24.04 -30.08
C LEU A 46 25.32 22.66 -30.64
N THR A 47 24.17 22.49 -31.30
CA THR A 47 23.80 21.22 -31.94
C THR A 47 24.70 20.86 -33.11
N SER A 48 25.09 21.84 -33.95
CA SER A 48 26.06 21.60 -35.05
C SER A 48 27.43 21.15 -34.52
N HIS A 49 27.82 21.59 -33.32
CA HIS A 49 29.03 21.11 -32.68
C HIS A 49 28.92 19.64 -32.25
N ILE A 50 27.78 19.26 -31.65
CA ILE A 50 27.49 17.89 -31.21
C ILE A 50 27.47 16.95 -32.42
N GLU A 51 26.78 17.34 -33.49
CA GLU A 51 26.68 16.56 -34.72
C GLU A 51 28.06 16.25 -35.33
N ARG A 52 29.04 17.15 -35.16
CA ARG A 52 30.38 16.98 -35.72
C ARG A 52 31.34 16.25 -34.79
N GLU A 53 31.25 16.48 -33.48
CA GLU A 53 32.31 16.12 -32.51
C GLU A 53 31.87 15.02 -31.55
N HIS A 54 30.58 14.70 -31.53
CA HIS A 54 29.95 13.68 -30.70
C HIS A 54 29.07 12.76 -31.55
N PRO A 55 29.60 12.06 -32.57
CA PRO A 55 28.82 11.22 -33.48
C PRO A 55 28.05 10.11 -32.76
N GLU A 56 28.38 9.77 -31.51
CA GLU A 56 27.61 8.89 -30.65
C GLU A 56 26.20 9.43 -30.29
N PHE A 57 25.95 10.73 -30.50
CA PHE A 57 24.67 11.35 -30.17
C PHE A 57 23.47 10.72 -30.90
N VAL A 58 23.69 10.06 -32.05
CA VAL A 58 22.65 9.35 -32.79
C VAL A 58 22.10 8.12 -32.07
N HIS A 59 22.76 7.64 -31.00
CA HIS A 59 22.27 6.57 -30.15
C HIS A 59 21.33 7.05 -29.04
N TYR A 60 21.24 8.37 -28.80
CA TYR A 60 20.32 8.94 -27.83
C TYR A 60 18.95 9.14 -28.46
N ASP A 61 18.08 8.16 -28.24
CA ASP A 61 16.67 8.18 -28.64
C ASP A 61 15.88 9.08 -27.68
N ALA A 62 15.06 9.99 -28.20
CA ALA A 62 14.20 10.84 -27.37
C ALA A 62 13.15 10.04 -26.59
N LEU A 63 12.89 8.79 -26.97
CA LEU A 63 11.97 7.86 -26.32
C LEU A 63 12.66 6.86 -25.37
N ASP A 64 14.00 6.82 -25.32
CA ASP A 64 14.73 5.97 -24.39
C ASP A 64 14.61 6.53 -22.95
N PRO A 65 14.12 5.75 -21.97
CA PRO A 65 13.92 6.23 -20.60
C PRO A 65 15.19 6.77 -19.93
N ALA A 66 16.35 6.16 -20.19
CA ALA A 66 17.62 6.61 -19.61
C ALA A 66 18.06 7.97 -20.20
N THR A 67 17.87 8.13 -21.51
CA THR A 67 18.09 9.38 -22.23
C THR A 67 17.15 10.48 -21.76
N GLN A 68 15.85 10.19 -21.65
CA GLN A 68 14.87 11.13 -21.12
C GLN A 68 15.24 11.59 -19.71
N GLN A 69 15.59 10.66 -18.82
CA GLN A 69 15.96 10.97 -17.44
C GLN A 69 17.26 11.81 -17.34
N SER A 70 18.25 11.57 -18.21
CA SER A 70 19.48 12.37 -18.27
C SER A 70 19.25 13.77 -18.81
N VAL A 71 18.40 13.94 -19.83
CA VAL A 71 18.01 15.24 -20.38
C VAL A 71 17.19 16.01 -19.34
N PHE A 72 16.27 15.34 -18.66
CA PHE A 72 15.43 15.90 -17.61
C PHE A 72 16.27 16.44 -16.45
N ALA A 73 17.19 15.62 -15.93
CA ALA A 73 18.11 16.01 -14.87
C ALA A 73 19.01 17.20 -15.27
N SER A 74 19.27 17.40 -16.56
CA SER A 74 20.08 18.53 -17.05
C SER A 74 19.26 19.81 -17.27
N LEU A 75 17.94 19.70 -17.44
CA LEU A 75 17.02 20.83 -17.66
C LEU A 75 16.35 21.33 -16.38
N THR A 76 16.22 20.49 -15.36
CA THR A 76 15.57 20.85 -14.11
C THR A 76 16.46 21.77 -13.27
N PRO A 77 15.95 22.91 -12.73
CA PRO A 77 16.73 23.79 -11.88
C PRO A 77 17.33 23.05 -10.66
N LYS A 78 18.59 23.34 -10.30
CA LYS A 78 19.26 22.73 -9.13
C LYS A 78 18.44 22.83 -7.82
N PRO A 79 17.73 23.94 -7.52
CA PRO A 79 16.87 24.00 -6.33
C PRO A 79 15.75 22.95 -6.35
N VAL A 80 15.12 22.74 -7.51
CA VAL A 80 14.06 21.72 -7.68
C VAL A 80 14.61 20.32 -7.48
N GLN A 81 15.78 20.02 -8.07
CA GLN A 81 16.45 18.74 -7.88
C GLN A 81 16.78 18.49 -6.41
N ALA A 82 17.24 19.51 -5.69
CA ALA A 82 17.54 19.40 -4.27
C ALA A 82 16.27 19.11 -3.45
N VAL A 83 15.20 19.88 -3.64
CA VAL A 83 13.93 19.68 -2.93
C VAL A 83 13.35 18.30 -3.23
N HIS A 84 13.23 17.93 -4.51
CA HIS A 84 12.76 16.61 -4.91
C HIS A 84 13.62 15.50 -4.30
N GLY A 85 14.94 15.57 -4.45
CA GLY A 85 15.85 14.54 -3.94
C GLY A 85 15.77 14.36 -2.43
N TRP A 86 15.71 15.46 -1.66
CA TRP A 86 15.59 15.39 -0.20
C TRP A 86 14.21 14.89 0.24
N LEU A 87 13.12 15.35 -0.39
CA LEU A 87 11.78 14.83 -0.12
C LEU A 87 11.72 13.34 -0.41
N THR A 88 12.17 12.89 -1.58
CA THR A 88 12.16 11.47 -1.96
C THR A 88 12.97 10.65 -0.97
N TRP A 89 14.15 11.10 -0.56
CA TRP A 89 14.95 10.34 0.39
C TRP A 89 14.25 10.21 1.75
N ILE A 90 13.71 11.33 2.25
CA ILE A 90 13.09 11.37 3.57
C ILE A 90 11.76 10.63 3.61
N THR A 91 10.95 10.69 2.56
CA THR A 91 9.66 9.99 2.51
C THR A 91 9.84 8.53 2.08
N ALA A 92 10.61 8.22 1.05
CA ALA A 92 10.75 6.82 0.59
C ALA A 92 11.52 5.95 1.59
N SER A 93 12.56 6.49 2.25
CA SER A 93 13.33 5.77 3.27
C SER A 93 12.86 6.06 4.70
N LEU A 94 11.78 6.84 4.86
CA LEU A 94 11.18 7.18 6.16
C LEU A 94 12.21 7.71 7.16
N MET A 95 13.11 8.58 6.70
CA MET A 95 14.20 9.12 7.52
C MET A 95 13.71 10.25 8.46
N PRO A 96 14.45 10.58 9.53
CA PRO A 96 14.20 11.80 10.30
C PRO A 96 14.31 13.05 9.42
N PHE A 97 13.49 14.09 9.67
CA PHE A 97 13.56 15.35 8.91
C PHE A 97 14.93 16.02 8.98
N SER A 98 15.61 15.91 10.14
CA SER A 98 16.97 16.42 10.35
C SER A 98 18.04 15.73 9.50
N PHE A 99 17.70 14.66 8.78
CA PHE A 99 18.63 13.98 7.89
C PHE A 99 19.15 14.87 6.76
N CYS A 100 18.35 15.82 6.26
CA CYS A 100 18.80 16.81 5.27
C CYS A 100 19.90 17.76 5.79
N GLU A 101 20.04 17.84 7.12
CA GLU A 101 21.08 18.62 7.81
C GLU A 101 22.24 17.77 8.31
N ASN A 102 22.18 16.45 8.14
CA ASN A 102 23.23 15.55 8.63
C ASN A 102 24.55 15.75 7.86
N ASP A 103 25.65 15.96 8.59
CA ASP A 103 26.97 16.24 8.01
C ASP A 103 27.48 15.12 7.09
N MET A 104 27.26 13.86 7.48
CA MET A 104 27.70 12.71 6.67
C MET A 104 26.85 12.59 5.41
N ALA A 105 25.53 12.76 5.50
CA ALA A 105 24.65 12.77 4.34
C ALA A 105 25.05 13.88 3.35
N ARG A 106 25.28 15.09 3.84
CA ARG A 106 25.73 16.24 3.05
C ARG A 106 27.11 16.04 2.41
N ARG A 107 28.02 15.34 3.10
CA ARG A 107 29.37 15.05 2.59
C ARG A 107 29.35 14.10 1.39
N PHE A 108 28.43 13.15 1.36
CA PHE A 108 28.41 12.08 0.35
C PHE A 108 27.34 12.24 -0.73
N THR A 109 26.42 13.20 -0.59
CA THR A 109 25.39 13.48 -1.61
C THR A 109 25.85 14.52 -2.64
N THR A 110 25.25 14.47 -3.82
CA THR A 110 25.37 15.52 -4.86
C THR A 110 24.25 16.55 -4.79
N LEU A 111 23.25 16.36 -3.92
CA LEU A 111 22.15 17.29 -3.73
C LEU A 111 22.63 18.59 -3.08
N ALA A 112 22.09 19.73 -3.51
CA ALA A 112 22.35 21.00 -2.83
C ALA A 112 21.79 20.94 -1.39
N THR A 113 22.49 21.60 -0.47
CA THR A 113 22.10 21.62 0.94
C THR A 113 20.79 22.38 1.14
N ILE A 114 19.87 21.82 1.92
CA ILE A 114 18.68 22.50 2.42
C ILE A 114 18.65 22.44 3.95
N SER A 115 17.87 23.33 4.56
CA SER A 115 17.57 23.25 5.99
C SER A 115 16.31 22.42 6.24
N VAL A 116 16.10 21.95 7.47
CA VAL A 116 14.84 21.31 7.89
C VAL A 116 13.67 22.26 7.65
N LYS A 117 13.84 23.57 7.90
CA LYS A 117 12.80 24.57 7.64
C LYS A 117 12.41 24.60 6.16
N THR A 118 13.39 24.56 5.27
CA THR A 118 13.16 24.52 3.81
C THR A 118 12.49 23.22 3.39
N LEU A 119 12.94 22.08 3.92
CA LEU A 119 12.32 20.78 3.68
C LEU A 119 10.84 20.79 4.08
N MET A 120 10.53 21.20 5.32
CA MET A 120 9.17 21.23 5.84
C MET A 120 8.27 22.17 5.03
N LYS A 121 8.75 23.38 4.65
CA LYS A 121 8.02 24.29 3.75
C LYS A 121 7.53 23.56 2.49
N TRP A 122 8.43 22.83 1.83
CA TRP A 122 8.08 22.13 0.60
C TRP A 122 7.29 20.85 0.83
N MET A 123 7.49 20.15 1.95
CA MET A 123 6.68 19.00 2.32
C MET A 123 5.21 19.38 2.52
N HIS A 124 4.94 20.44 3.31
CA HIS A 124 3.59 20.99 3.49
C HIS A 124 2.94 21.40 2.15
N ALA A 125 3.72 22.06 1.27
CA ALA A 125 3.23 22.48 -0.03
C ALA A 125 2.93 21.29 -0.96
N MET A 126 3.77 20.25 -0.93
CA MET A 126 3.54 19.02 -1.68
C MET A 126 2.33 18.24 -1.18
N CYS A 127 2.07 18.21 0.14
CA CYS A 127 0.87 17.57 0.67
C CYS A 127 -0.41 18.27 0.18
N ARG A 128 -0.48 19.61 0.27
CA ARG A 128 -1.63 20.38 -0.28
C ARG A 128 -1.82 20.17 -1.77
N TRP A 129 -0.72 20.16 -2.53
CA TRP A 129 -0.78 19.89 -3.96
C TRP A 129 -1.27 18.47 -4.26
N MET A 130 -0.83 17.49 -3.47
CA MET A 130 -1.26 16.10 -3.59
C MET A 130 -2.74 15.92 -3.23
N GLU A 131 -3.23 16.60 -2.19
CA GLU A 131 -4.65 16.64 -1.84
C GLU A 131 -5.50 17.14 -3.01
N ASN A 132 -5.08 18.25 -3.64
CA ASN A 132 -5.75 18.78 -4.84
C ASN A 132 -5.71 17.79 -6.01
N LYS A 133 -4.55 17.18 -6.28
CA LYS A 133 -4.41 16.18 -7.35
C LYS A 133 -5.30 14.95 -7.12
N ILE A 134 -5.38 14.47 -5.89
CA ILE A 134 -6.27 13.37 -5.52
C ILE A 134 -7.73 13.82 -5.68
N SER A 135 -8.10 15.02 -5.22
CA SER A 135 -9.45 15.58 -5.38
C SER A 135 -9.91 15.60 -6.85
N GLU A 136 -9.02 15.99 -7.77
CA GLU A 136 -9.29 16.03 -9.22
C GLU A 136 -9.38 14.64 -9.88
N THR A 137 -8.70 13.64 -9.32
CA THR A 137 -8.58 12.30 -9.94
C THR A 137 -9.43 11.23 -9.26
N LEU A 138 -9.92 11.49 -8.04
CA LEU A 138 -10.75 10.56 -7.28
C LEU A 138 -12.14 10.45 -7.94
N PRO A 139 -12.59 9.24 -8.30
CA PRO A 139 -13.83 9.07 -9.04
C PRO A 139 -15.06 9.37 -8.17
N GLU A 140 -16.22 9.47 -8.81
CA GLU A 140 -17.52 9.66 -8.14
C GLU A 140 -17.98 8.44 -7.33
N SER A 141 -17.36 7.28 -7.52
CA SER A 141 -17.70 6.06 -6.79
C SER A 141 -16.43 5.28 -6.41
N PHE A 142 -16.23 5.11 -5.11
CA PHE A 142 -15.10 4.38 -4.53
C PHE A 142 -15.50 3.74 -3.20
N ALA A 143 -14.69 2.80 -2.73
CA ALA A 143 -14.81 2.26 -1.38
C ALA A 143 -13.73 2.82 -0.47
N ILE A 144 -14.01 2.91 0.83
CA ILE A 144 -13.04 3.30 1.85
C ILE A 144 -12.59 2.07 2.61
N VAL A 145 -11.29 1.81 2.60
CA VAL A 145 -10.65 0.84 3.49
C VAL A 145 -10.07 1.59 4.67
N TYR A 146 -10.47 1.23 5.88
CA TYR A 146 -10.07 1.96 7.08
C TYR A 146 -9.72 1.01 8.23
N ASP A 147 -8.81 1.47 9.08
CA ASP A 147 -8.44 0.78 10.31
C ASP A 147 -7.76 1.75 11.29
N GLY A 148 -7.65 1.35 12.55
CA GLY A 148 -7.06 2.13 13.63
C GLY A 148 -5.73 1.54 14.12
N TRP A 149 -4.77 2.42 14.42
CA TRP A 149 -3.51 2.04 15.04
C TRP A 149 -3.11 3.00 16.16
N THR A 150 -2.87 2.46 17.35
CA THR A 150 -2.39 3.22 18.49
C THR A 150 -0.88 3.10 18.64
N SER A 151 -0.22 4.23 18.86
CA SER A 151 1.19 4.32 19.21
C SER A 151 1.42 5.37 20.29
N GLY A 152 2.04 4.97 21.41
CA GLY A 152 2.15 5.84 22.57
C GLY A 152 0.77 6.27 23.07
N SER A 153 0.55 7.58 23.16
CA SER A 153 -0.72 8.18 23.58
C SER A 153 -1.62 8.61 22.41
N THR A 154 -1.26 8.30 21.17
CA THR A 154 -1.99 8.78 19.98
C THR A 154 -2.63 7.61 19.22
N HIS A 155 -3.91 7.74 18.89
CA HIS A 155 -4.65 6.79 18.06
C HIS A 155 -4.81 7.37 16.65
N TYR A 156 -4.20 6.72 15.66
CA TYR A 156 -4.27 7.11 14.25
C TYR A 156 -5.33 6.27 13.54
N VAL A 157 -6.10 6.90 12.66
CA VAL A 157 -7.00 6.22 11.73
C VAL A 157 -6.44 6.38 10.32
N ALA A 158 -6.22 5.25 9.64
CA ALA A 158 -5.87 5.26 8.23
C ALA A 158 -7.13 5.11 7.38
N MET A 159 -7.23 5.88 6.29
CA MET A 159 -8.29 5.78 5.30
C MET A 159 -7.69 5.72 3.90
N PHE A 160 -7.88 4.60 3.21
CA PHE A 160 -7.57 4.46 1.79
C PHE A 160 -8.86 4.56 0.98
N ALA A 161 -8.84 5.29 -0.13
CA ALA A 161 -9.84 5.09 -1.17
C ALA A 161 -9.36 4.02 -2.15
N THR A 162 -10.27 3.11 -2.50
CA THR A 162 -10.07 2.08 -3.51
C THR A 162 -11.14 2.21 -4.59
N PHE A 163 -10.75 2.19 -5.85
CA PHE A 163 -11.66 2.38 -6.98
C PHE A 163 -11.25 1.57 -8.20
N SER A 164 -12.20 1.33 -9.09
CA SER A 164 -11.98 0.58 -10.33
C SER A 164 -10.95 1.27 -11.22
N ASN A 165 -10.05 0.49 -11.82
CA ASN A 165 -9.09 0.97 -12.82
C ASN A 165 -8.91 -0.12 -13.89
N ASP A 166 -8.76 0.30 -15.15
CA ASP A 166 -8.45 -0.54 -16.34
C ASP A 166 -7.09 -1.28 -16.25
N SER A 167 -6.34 -1.13 -15.15
CA SER A 167 -5.11 -1.88 -14.87
C SER A 167 -5.36 -3.39 -14.80
N HIS A 168 -4.29 -4.19 -14.97
CA HIS A 168 -4.39 -5.65 -14.85
C HIS A 168 -4.97 -6.08 -13.48
N ARG A 169 -4.60 -5.32 -12.43
CA ARG A 169 -5.08 -5.47 -11.05
C ARG A 169 -6.58 -5.22 -10.91
N GLY A 170 -7.16 -4.37 -11.76
CA GLY A 170 -8.60 -4.03 -11.75
C GLY A 170 -9.00 -2.96 -10.76
N TYR A 171 -8.05 -2.44 -9.99
CA TYR A 171 -8.30 -1.36 -9.06
C TYR A 171 -7.03 -0.56 -8.79
N GLU A 172 -7.23 0.63 -8.26
CA GLU A 172 -6.19 1.49 -7.72
C GLU A 172 -6.54 1.91 -6.29
N LYS A 173 -5.53 2.33 -5.52
CA LYS A 173 -5.68 2.74 -4.13
C LYS A 173 -4.87 4.00 -3.87
N VAL A 174 -5.44 4.93 -3.11
CA VAL A 174 -4.76 6.14 -2.63
C VAL A 174 -4.98 6.28 -1.13
N LEU A 175 -3.95 6.69 -0.38
CA LEU A 175 -4.13 7.05 1.03
C LEU A 175 -4.76 8.44 1.07
N LEU A 176 -5.89 8.59 1.76
CA LEU A 176 -6.58 9.87 1.95
C LEU A 176 -6.17 10.54 3.26
N ALA A 177 -6.00 9.76 4.32
CA ALA A 177 -5.60 10.27 5.63
C ALA A 177 -4.90 9.20 6.44
N MET A 178 -3.96 9.63 7.28
CA MET A 178 -3.43 8.82 8.38
C MET A 178 -3.18 9.75 9.58
N SER A 179 -4.26 10.20 10.19
CA SER A 179 -4.23 11.21 11.25
C SER A 179 -4.91 10.70 12.52
N PRO A 180 -4.68 11.36 13.67
CA PRO A 180 -5.59 11.28 14.80
C PRO A 180 -7.01 11.69 14.40
N MET A 181 -8.01 11.19 15.12
CA MET A 181 -9.39 11.62 14.94
C MET A 181 -9.57 13.08 15.37
N ASN A 182 -10.54 13.79 14.77
CA ASN A 182 -10.84 15.19 15.10
C ASN A 182 -11.15 15.40 16.59
N GLU A 183 -11.85 14.43 17.18
CA GLU A 183 -12.14 14.39 18.61
C GLU A 183 -11.35 13.21 19.22
N GLU A 184 -10.10 13.44 19.59
CA GLU A 184 -9.21 12.40 20.15
C GLU A 184 -9.74 11.78 21.45
N GLU A 185 -10.67 12.45 22.14
CA GLU A 185 -11.31 11.97 23.36
C GLU A 185 -12.42 10.92 23.09
N SER A 186 -12.81 10.72 21.83
CA SER A 186 -13.94 9.88 21.43
C SER A 186 -13.59 8.93 20.29
N LEU A 187 -13.55 7.63 20.60
CA LEU A 187 -13.44 6.55 19.59
C LEU A 187 -14.82 5.96 19.26
N SER A 188 -15.86 6.78 19.35
CA SER A 188 -17.24 6.35 19.12
C SER A 188 -17.54 6.25 17.63
N ALA A 189 -18.56 5.45 17.29
CA ALA A 189 -19.04 5.35 15.92
C ALA A 189 -19.46 6.72 15.33
N ALA A 190 -19.99 7.63 16.15
CA ALA A 190 -20.36 8.98 15.73
C ALA A 190 -19.12 9.85 15.43
N ALA A 191 -18.06 9.73 16.24
CA ALA A 191 -16.79 10.39 15.97
C ALA A 191 -16.15 9.88 14.67
N HIS A 192 -16.28 8.58 14.37
CA HIS A 192 -15.83 8.02 13.08
C HIS A 192 -16.62 8.58 11.89
N VAL A 193 -17.93 8.83 12.02
CA VAL A 193 -18.71 9.51 10.97
C VAL A 193 -18.21 10.93 10.75
N GLN A 194 -18.01 11.71 11.81
CA GLN A 194 -17.51 13.08 11.69
C GLN A 194 -16.11 13.11 11.06
N TYR A 195 -15.26 12.15 11.41
CA TYR A 195 -13.93 12.02 10.82
C TYR A 195 -13.99 11.64 9.33
N LEU A 196 -14.89 10.71 8.96
CA LEU A 196 -15.14 10.38 7.55
C LEU A 196 -15.60 11.61 6.76
N ASP A 197 -16.58 12.34 7.26
CA ASP A 197 -17.11 13.55 6.59
C ASP A 197 -16.02 14.63 6.45
N PHE A 198 -15.16 14.79 7.47
CA PHE A 198 -14.01 15.70 7.41
C PHE A 198 -13.00 15.30 6.32
N VAL A 199 -12.57 14.04 6.31
CA VAL A 199 -11.59 13.54 5.33
C VAL A 199 -12.16 13.67 3.91
N LEU A 200 -13.42 13.27 3.70
CA LEU A 200 -14.07 13.40 2.38
C LEU A 200 -14.18 14.87 1.94
N GLY A 201 -14.47 15.77 2.87
CA GLY A 201 -14.56 17.21 2.62
C GLY A 201 -13.26 17.83 2.08
N VAL A 202 -12.09 17.33 2.50
CA VAL A 202 -10.78 17.75 1.96
C VAL A 202 -10.69 17.50 0.44
N TYR A 203 -11.32 16.43 -0.04
CA TYR A 203 -11.30 16.01 -1.44
C TYR A 203 -12.56 16.42 -2.21
N GLY A 204 -13.40 17.31 -1.65
CA GLY A 204 -14.64 17.73 -2.27
C GLY A 204 -15.63 16.58 -2.51
N LYS A 205 -15.57 15.52 -1.70
CA LYS A 205 -16.45 14.36 -1.75
C LYS A 205 -17.35 14.30 -0.52
N ASP A 206 -18.35 13.43 -0.59
CA ASP A 206 -19.21 13.09 0.54
C ASP A 206 -19.51 11.58 0.59
N ARG A 207 -20.37 11.17 1.53
CA ARG A 207 -20.74 9.77 1.74
C ARG A 207 -21.49 9.17 0.54
N GLU A 208 -22.12 9.97 -0.31
CA GLU A 208 -22.77 9.53 -1.55
C GLU A 208 -21.76 9.10 -2.63
N ASN A 209 -20.48 9.43 -2.47
CA ASN A 209 -19.41 8.87 -3.30
C ASN A 209 -18.90 7.50 -2.78
N VAL A 210 -19.16 7.17 -1.51
CA VAL A 210 -18.65 5.94 -0.87
C VAL A 210 -19.64 4.80 -1.05
N VAL A 211 -19.28 3.77 -1.83
CA VAL A 211 -20.14 2.61 -2.09
C VAL A 211 -20.08 1.58 -0.96
N ALA A 212 -18.93 1.48 -0.28
CA ALA A 212 -18.72 0.56 0.83
C ALA A 212 -17.61 1.03 1.76
N LEU A 213 -17.76 0.69 3.05
CA LEU A 213 -16.74 0.79 4.08
C LEU A 213 -16.15 -0.59 4.35
N ILE A 214 -14.83 -0.71 4.35
CA ILE A 214 -14.10 -1.97 4.50
C ILE A 214 -13.22 -1.85 5.74
N GLY A 215 -13.48 -2.67 6.75
CA GLY A 215 -12.78 -2.61 8.03
C GLY A 215 -12.95 -3.89 8.84
N ASP A 216 -12.34 -3.95 10.03
CA ASP A 216 -12.56 -5.08 10.94
C ASP A 216 -14.03 -5.21 11.36
N ASN A 217 -14.43 -6.36 11.91
CA ASN A 217 -15.85 -6.63 12.19
C ASN A 217 -16.27 -6.18 13.60
N CYS A 218 -15.50 -5.29 14.24
CA CYS A 218 -15.81 -4.87 15.60
C CYS A 218 -17.16 -4.15 15.68
N SER A 219 -17.76 -4.13 16.87
CA SER A 219 -19.09 -3.50 17.08
C SER A 219 -19.10 -2.01 16.74
N THR A 220 -17.99 -1.30 16.99
CA THR A 220 -17.85 0.13 16.68
C THR A 220 -17.89 0.37 15.17
N ASN A 221 -17.19 -0.44 14.40
CA ASN A 221 -17.14 -0.32 12.93
C ASN A 221 -18.49 -0.66 12.28
N ARG A 222 -19.20 -1.67 12.80
CA ARG A 222 -20.58 -1.97 12.40
C ARG A 222 -21.55 -0.84 12.74
N ALA A 223 -21.38 -0.20 13.89
CA ALA A 223 -22.17 0.97 14.26
C ALA A 223 -21.83 2.19 13.39
N PHE A 224 -20.55 2.40 13.08
CA PHE A 224 -20.06 3.47 12.20
C PHE A 224 -20.68 3.36 10.81
N ALA A 225 -20.61 2.19 10.17
CA ALA A 225 -21.18 2.02 8.83
C ALA A 225 -22.70 2.23 8.79
N ARG A 226 -23.41 1.75 9.81
CA ARG A 226 -24.85 1.96 9.95
C ARG A 226 -25.21 3.43 10.18
N LEU A 227 -24.45 4.16 11.00
CA LEU A 227 -24.67 5.60 11.21
C LEU A 227 -24.30 6.41 9.96
N ALA A 228 -23.27 6.00 9.22
CA ALA A 228 -22.88 6.62 7.95
C ALA A 228 -23.91 6.38 6.84
N GLY A 229 -24.73 5.33 6.94
CA GLY A 229 -25.67 4.93 5.90
C GLY A 229 -24.99 4.24 4.70
N VAL A 230 -23.83 3.61 4.94
CA VAL A 230 -23.00 2.98 3.89
C VAL A 230 -22.86 1.48 4.16
N HIS A 231 -22.86 0.67 3.10
CA HIS A 231 -22.65 -0.78 3.22
C HIS A 231 -21.28 -1.08 3.84
N MET A 232 -21.20 -2.14 4.63
CA MET A 232 -19.94 -2.59 5.22
C MET A 232 -19.53 -3.94 4.65
N ILE A 233 -18.26 -4.04 4.25
CA ILE A 233 -17.60 -5.32 3.98
C ILE A 233 -16.70 -5.61 5.18
N GLY A 234 -16.98 -6.70 5.86
CA GLY A 234 -16.18 -7.14 7.01
C GLY A 234 -14.85 -7.74 6.57
N CYS A 235 -13.76 -7.39 7.26
CA CYS A 235 -12.43 -7.92 6.97
C CYS A 235 -12.41 -9.46 7.09
N ALA A 236 -12.14 -10.14 5.98
CA ALA A 236 -12.06 -11.60 5.91
C ALA A 236 -10.94 -12.16 6.79
N SER A 237 -9.76 -11.50 6.83
CA SER A 237 -8.66 -11.87 7.73
C SER A 237 -9.11 -11.88 9.19
N HIS A 238 -9.87 -10.87 9.61
CA HIS A 238 -10.39 -10.79 10.97
C HIS A 238 -11.38 -11.92 11.26
N ARG A 239 -12.32 -12.20 10.34
CA ARG A 239 -13.29 -13.31 10.48
C ARG A 239 -12.60 -14.67 10.56
N PHE A 240 -11.59 -14.87 9.72
CA PHE A 240 -10.78 -16.08 9.72
C PHE A 240 -9.99 -16.22 11.04
N ASN A 241 -9.37 -15.14 11.51
CA ASN A 241 -8.67 -15.12 12.80
C ASN A 241 -9.60 -15.46 13.98
N LEU A 242 -10.86 -15.01 13.96
CA LEU A 242 -11.85 -15.39 14.98
C LEU A 242 -12.13 -16.90 14.96
N PHE A 243 -12.36 -17.47 13.78
CA PHE A 243 -12.55 -18.92 13.62
C PHE A 243 -11.32 -19.72 14.11
N VAL A 244 -10.12 -19.33 13.70
CA VAL A 244 -8.90 -20.01 14.18
C VAL A 244 -8.72 -19.83 15.70
N GLY A 245 -9.17 -18.69 16.25
CA GLY A 245 -9.25 -18.48 17.69
C GLY A 245 -10.15 -19.50 18.38
N ASP A 246 -11.33 -19.79 17.81
CA ASP A 246 -12.25 -20.81 18.32
C ASP A 246 -11.57 -22.21 18.29
N VAL A 247 -10.84 -22.55 17.21
CA VAL A 247 -10.05 -23.80 17.13
C VAL A 247 -8.94 -23.86 18.19
N LEU A 248 -8.19 -22.77 18.40
CA LEU A 248 -7.12 -22.74 19.40
C LEU A 248 -7.66 -22.85 20.83
N ALA A 249 -8.86 -22.34 21.10
CA ALA A 249 -9.48 -22.40 22.43
C ALA A 249 -9.72 -23.85 22.88
N GLU A 250 -10.04 -24.76 21.95
CA GLU A 250 -10.18 -26.20 22.22
C GLU A 250 -8.87 -26.86 22.67
N HIS A 251 -7.73 -26.22 22.41
CA HIS A 251 -6.39 -26.73 22.69
C HIS A 251 -5.59 -25.86 23.67
N GLU A 252 -6.26 -24.97 24.42
CA GLU A 252 -5.59 -23.95 25.24
C GLU A 252 -4.64 -24.56 26.29
N GLU A 253 -5.06 -25.64 26.97
CA GLU A 253 -4.22 -26.32 27.97
C GLU A 253 -2.89 -26.80 27.37
N LEU A 254 -2.95 -27.40 26.18
CA LEU A 254 -1.78 -27.91 25.46
C LEU A 254 -0.88 -26.76 25.00
N LEU A 255 -1.48 -25.68 24.47
CA LEU A 255 -0.74 -24.49 24.04
C LEU A 255 -0.05 -23.79 25.22
N VAL A 256 -0.70 -23.74 26.39
CA VAL A 256 -0.11 -23.18 27.63
C VAL A 256 1.05 -24.04 28.11
N ALA A 257 0.92 -25.37 28.08
CA ALA A 257 1.99 -26.28 28.46
C ALA A 257 3.24 -26.08 27.58
N VAL A 258 3.06 -26.06 26.25
CA VAL A 258 4.17 -25.76 25.32
C VAL A 258 4.74 -24.37 25.58
N ASN A 259 3.91 -23.34 25.71
CA ASN A 259 4.38 -21.98 25.94
C ASN A 259 5.18 -21.85 27.25
N THR A 260 4.85 -22.65 28.26
CA THR A 260 5.59 -22.68 29.53
C THR A 260 7.01 -23.21 29.34
N ILE A 261 7.17 -24.31 28.59
CA ILE A 261 8.48 -24.84 28.20
C ILE A 261 9.26 -23.79 27.40
N MET A 262 8.61 -23.20 26.38
CA MET A 262 9.23 -22.22 25.49
C MET A 262 9.68 -20.95 26.24
N LYS A 263 8.91 -20.51 27.25
CA LYS A 263 9.31 -19.44 28.17
C LYS A 263 10.52 -19.84 29.01
N LYS A 264 10.53 -21.03 29.61
CA LYS A 264 11.66 -21.50 30.42
C LYS A 264 12.96 -21.58 29.62
N LEU A 265 12.88 -21.97 28.35
CA LEU A 265 14.03 -21.98 27.43
C LEU A 265 14.62 -20.59 27.14
N THR A 266 13.88 -19.50 27.40
CA THR A 266 14.41 -18.12 27.27
C THR A 266 15.24 -17.67 28.47
N ASN A 267 15.19 -18.40 29.59
CA ASN A 267 15.98 -18.07 30.77
C ASN A 267 17.47 -18.24 30.50
N ILE A 268 18.31 -17.46 31.20
CA ILE A 268 19.75 -17.35 30.94
C ILE A 268 20.44 -18.72 30.85
N ILE A 269 20.25 -19.58 31.86
CA ILE A 269 20.92 -20.89 31.95
C ILE A 269 20.39 -21.88 30.90
N PRO A 270 19.08 -22.18 30.80
CA PRO A 270 18.54 -23.04 29.73
C PRO A 270 18.91 -22.53 28.33
N SER A 271 18.82 -21.23 28.09
CA SER A 271 19.17 -20.62 26.80
C SER A 271 20.65 -20.79 26.47
N ALA A 272 21.55 -20.66 27.45
CA ALA A 272 22.98 -20.89 27.25
C ALA A 272 23.31 -22.36 26.96
N ARG A 273 22.61 -23.30 27.63
CA ARG A 273 22.74 -24.74 27.37
C ARG A 273 22.23 -25.11 25.99
N LEU A 274 21.05 -24.61 25.62
CA LEU A 274 20.43 -24.87 24.32
C LEU A 274 21.30 -24.37 23.15
N ARG A 275 21.92 -23.18 23.29
CA ARG A 275 22.86 -22.63 22.30
C ARG A 275 24.09 -23.50 22.03
N ARG A 276 24.44 -24.43 22.94
CA ARG A 276 25.55 -25.38 22.72
C ARG A 276 25.12 -26.58 21.89
N LEU A 277 23.81 -26.83 21.76
CA LEU A 277 23.22 -27.98 21.09
C LEU A 277 22.64 -27.60 19.72
N THR A 278 22.13 -26.38 19.57
CA THR A 278 21.49 -25.91 18.33
C THR A 278 21.50 -24.38 18.24
N ASP A 279 21.48 -23.86 17.00
CA ASP A 279 21.30 -22.43 16.70
C ASP A 279 19.83 -21.99 16.82
N LEU A 280 18.90 -22.94 16.94
CA LEU A 280 17.48 -22.66 17.09
C LEU A 280 17.19 -21.98 18.44
N ARG A 281 16.35 -20.93 18.39
CA ARG A 281 15.89 -20.21 19.59
C ARG A 281 14.42 -20.48 19.90
N PRO A 282 14.00 -20.52 21.17
CA PRO A 282 12.58 -20.64 21.49
C PRO A 282 11.78 -19.45 20.93
N LYS A 283 10.55 -19.72 20.48
CA LYS A 283 9.54 -18.73 20.12
C LYS A 283 8.39 -18.85 21.11
N GLN A 284 7.91 -17.72 21.62
CA GLN A 284 6.79 -17.67 22.56
C GLN A 284 5.48 -17.37 21.82
N ARG A 285 4.37 -17.86 22.36
CA ARG A 285 3.03 -17.53 21.88
C ARG A 285 2.63 -16.13 22.35
N ASN A 286 2.16 -15.33 21.41
CA ASN A 286 1.38 -14.13 21.64
C ASN A 286 -0.11 -14.47 21.43
N GLN A 287 -0.90 -14.46 22.50
CA GLN A 287 -2.32 -14.85 22.45
C GLN A 287 -3.14 -13.99 21.47
N THR A 288 -2.76 -12.73 21.24
CA THR A 288 -3.50 -11.86 20.30
C THR A 288 -3.20 -12.13 18.83
N ARG A 289 -2.22 -13.00 18.52
CA ARG A 289 -1.80 -13.33 17.15
C ARG A 289 -1.58 -14.83 17.00
N TRP A 290 -2.58 -15.52 16.45
CA TRP A 290 -2.57 -16.98 16.35
C TRP A 290 -1.39 -17.56 15.54
N ASN A 291 -0.85 -16.82 14.55
CA ASN A 291 0.37 -17.21 13.81
C ASN A 291 1.58 -17.44 14.73
N SER A 292 1.62 -16.79 15.90
CA SER A 292 2.65 -17.05 16.90
C SER A 292 2.53 -18.42 17.56
N SER A 293 1.30 -18.96 17.67
CA SER A 293 1.06 -20.33 18.13
C SER A 293 1.64 -21.33 17.13
N VAL A 294 1.42 -21.13 15.83
CA VAL A 294 2.00 -21.98 14.78
C VAL A 294 3.53 -21.95 14.85
N ALA A 295 4.11 -20.74 14.91
CA ALA A 295 5.55 -20.57 14.99
C ALA A 295 6.15 -21.14 16.27
N MET A 296 5.41 -21.12 17.39
CA MET A 296 5.80 -21.73 18.65
C MET A 296 5.80 -23.27 18.55
N LEU A 297 4.70 -23.86 18.05
CA LEU A 297 4.57 -25.32 17.93
C LEU A 297 5.60 -25.90 16.96
N ASP A 298 5.77 -25.29 15.78
CA ASP A 298 6.83 -25.69 14.83
C ASP A 298 8.22 -25.63 15.48
N ARG A 299 8.49 -24.57 16.25
CA ARG A 299 9.76 -24.43 16.96
C ARG A 299 9.90 -25.47 18.08
N TYR A 300 8.84 -25.74 18.82
CA TYR A 300 8.83 -26.75 19.88
C TYR A 300 9.19 -28.12 19.33
N VAL A 301 8.54 -28.57 18.24
CA VAL A 301 8.81 -29.88 17.61
C VAL A 301 10.28 -30.01 17.20
N LYS A 302 10.88 -28.93 16.68
CA LYS A 302 12.31 -28.92 16.29
C LYS A 302 13.26 -28.87 17.49
N LEU A 303 12.85 -28.29 18.61
CA LEU A 303 13.69 -28.17 19.82
C LEU A 303 13.59 -29.39 20.75
N LYS A 304 12.46 -30.09 20.72
CA LYS A 304 12.16 -31.25 21.57
C LYS A 304 13.29 -32.29 21.67
N PRO A 305 13.96 -32.72 20.58
CA PRO A 305 15.03 -33.71 20.66
C PRO A 305 16.21 -33.29 21.55
N PHE A 306 16.40 -31.99 21.78
CA PHE A 306 17.51 -31.47 22.57
C PHE A 306 17.19 -31.37 24.07
N PHE A 307 15.92 -31.40 24.49
CA PHE A 307 15.55 -31.15 25.90
C PHE A 307 16.23 -32.13 26.87
N PRO A 308 16.24 -33.46 26.64
CA PRO A 308 16.90 -34.39 27.55
C PRO A 308 18.43 -34.22 27.60
N LEU A 309 19.03 -33.60 26.58
CA LEU A 309 20.48 -33.37 26.49
C LEU A 309 20.92 -32.11 27.24
N MET A 310 19.97 -31.26 27.66
CA MET A 310 20.29 -30.01 28.34
C MET A 310 20.73 -30.20 29.79
N GLY A 311 20.29 -31.30 30.44
CA GLY A 311 20.54 -31.58 31.85
C GLY A 311 19.96 -30.50 32.77
N VAL A 312 18.76 -30.02 32.46
CA VAL A 312 18.05 -29.00 33.24
C VAL A 312 16.79 -29.64 33.80
N GLU A 313 16.83 -30.03 35.08
CA GLU A 313 15.74 -30.73 35.77
C GLU A 313 14.39 -29.99 35.66
N GLU A 314 14.41 -28.66 35.68
CA GLU A 314 13.22 -27.83 35.52
C GLU A 314 12.56 -27.95 34.14
N ILE A 315 13.32 -28.29 33.10
CA ILE A 315 12.79 -28.58 31.75
C ILE A 315 12.32 -30.03 31.69
N ASP A 316 13.07 -30.96 32.29
CA ASP A 316 12.73 -32.38 32.34
C ASP A 316 11.37 -32.60 33.04
N ASN A 317 11.10 -31.86 34.12
CA ASN A 317 9.83 -31.86 34.85
C ASN A 317 8.65 -31.27 34.06
N LEU A 318 8.91 -30.57 32.96
CA LEU A 318 7.89 -29.96 32.09
C LEU A 318 7.67 -30.76 30.80
N LEU A 319 8.38 -31.86 30.59
CA LEU A 319 8.23 -32.67 29.37
C LEU A 319 6.80 -33.19 29.24
N LEU A 320 6.27 -33.09 28.02
CA LEU A 320 4.91 -33.50 27.71
C LEU A 320 4.82 -35.03 27.57
N SER A 321 3.64 -35.57 27.88
CA SER A 321 3.37 -36.99 27.66
C SER A 321 3.34 -37.32 26.16
N VAL A 322 3.62 -38.58 25.81
CA VAL A 322 3.56 -39.07 24.41
C VAL A 322 2.21 -38.75 23.73
N ARG A 323 1.11 -38.79 24.50
CA ARG A 323 -0.22 -38.42 24.00
C ARG A 323 -0.29 -36.93 23.64
N GLN A 324 0.11 -36.05 24.55
CA GLN A 324 0.13 -34.60 24.31
C GLN A 324 1.03 -34.23 23.14
N GLU A 325 2.16 -34.92 22.96
CA GLU A 325 3.05 -34.70 21.83
C GLU A 325 2.41 -35.09 20.50
N ARG A 326 1.69 -36.21 20.46
CA ARG A 326 0.90 -36.58 19.27
C ARG A 326 -0.20 -35.55 18.98
N ASP A 327 -0.88 -35.07 20.01
CA ASP A 327 -1.91 -34.04 19.86
C ASP A 327 -1.32 -32.72 19.33
N ILE A 328 -0.07 -32.38 19.70
CA ILE A 328 0.66 -31.24 19.12
C ILE A 328 0.93 -31.44 17.65
N ASP A 329 1.40 -32.62 17.23
CA ASP A 329 1.72 -32.88 15.82
C ASP A 329 0.45 -32.78 14.94
N VAL A 330 -0.67 -33.31 15.43
CA VAL A 330 -1.98 -33.21 14.76
C VAL A 330 -2.46 -31.76 14.68
N LEU A 331 -2.36 -31.01 15.80
CA LEU A 331 -2.74 -29.60 15.82
C LEU A 331 -1.86 -28.75 14.90
N LEU A 332 -0.55 -28.98 14.91
CA LEU A 332 0.39 -28.26 14.06
C LEU A 332 0.09 -28.47 12.58
N ALA A 333 -0.22 -29.70 12.16
CA ALA A 333 -0.60 -29.99 10.78
C ALA A 333 -1.85 -29.19 10.36
N LYS A 334 -2.91 -29.19 11.19
CA LYS A 334 -4.13 -28.40 10.94
C LYS A 334 -3.83 -26.90 10.84
N LEU A 335 -3.03 -26.38 11.77
CA LEU A 335 -2.70 -24.95 11.80
C LEU A 335 -1.80 -24.52 10.64
N ILE A 336 -0.95 -25.41 10.11
CA ILE A 336 -0.15 -25.15 8.90
C ILE A 336 -1.09 -24.98 7.70
N ASP A 337 -2.10 -25.84 7.58
CA ASP A 337 -3.06 -25.78 6.48
C ASP A 337 -3.92 -24.50 6.56
N LEU A 338 -4.46 -24.20 7.75
CA LEU A 338 -5.18 -22.94 8.00
C LEU A 338 -4.30 -21.70 7.76
N ASN A 339 -2.99 -21.79 8.01
CA ASN A 339 -2.07 -20.69 7.75
C ASN A 339 -1.89 -20.43 6.25
N SER A 340 -2.07 -21.44 5.38
CA SER A 340 -2.07 -21.25 3.93
C SER A 340 -3.18 -20.28 3.49
N VAL A 341 -4.38 -20.41 4.06
CA VAL A 341 -5.51 -19.50 3.82
C VAL A 341 -5.16 -18.08 4.25
N THR A 342 -4.50 -17.91 5.40
CA THR A 342 -4.08 -16.57 5.86
C THR A 342 -3.05 -15.92 4.95
N LEU A 343 -2.15 -16.70 4.36
CA LEU A 343 -1.21 -16.18 3.36
C LEU A 343 -1.94 -15.74 2.09
N GLU A 344 -2.92 -16.51 1.63
CA GLU A 344 -3.73 -16.15 0.46
C GLU A 344 -4.58 -14.90 0.71
N LEU A 345 -5.18 -14.77 1.90
CA LEU A 345 -5.91 -13.56 2.32
C LEU A 345 -5.04 -12.30 2.33
N GLN A 346 -3.72 -12.45 2.39
CA GLN A 346 -2.77 -11.35 2.27
C GLN A 346 -2.47 -10.96 0.82
N ASP A 347 -2.90 -11.68 -0.21
CA ASP A 347 -2.64 -11.22 -1.57
C ASP A 347 -3.33 -9.84 -1.84
N GLU A 348 -2.62 -8.92 -2.51
CA GLU A 348 -3.21 -7.67 -2.98
C GLU A 348 -4.20 -7.85 -4.13
N ALA A 349 -4.16 -8.99 -4.83
CA ALA A 349 -5.06 -9.31 -5.92
C ALA A 349 -6.35 -10.02 -5.47
N ILE A 350 -6.39 -10.57 -4.24
CA ILE A 350 -7.52 -11.39 -3.79
C ILE A 350 -8.85 -10.63 -3.87
N THR A 351 -9.91 -11.30 -4.33
CA THR A 351 -11.26 -10.73 -4.46
C THR A 351 -12.21 -11.34 -3.44
N LEU A 352 -13.39 -10.74 -3.26
CA LEU A 352 -14.45 -11.32 -2.43
C LEU A 352 -14.89 -12.72 -2.93
N ALA A 353 -14.82 -12.97 -4.24
CA ALA A 353 -15.14 -14.28 -4.82
C ALA A 353 -14.08 -15.33 -4.45
N ASP A 354 -12.80 -14.97 -4.48
CA ASP A 354 -11.71 -15.87 -4.08
C ASP A 354 -11.83 -16.22 -2.60
N VAL A 355 -12.09 -15.22 -1.75
CA VAL A 355 -12.33 -15.42 -0.31
C VAL A 355 -13.52 -16.34 -0.06
N ARG A 356 -14.61 -16.19 -0.83
CA ARG A 356 -15.77 -17.09 -0.71
C ARG A 356 -15.37 -18.54 -0.99
N GLY A 357 -14.63 -18.78 -2.08
CA GLY A 357 -14.11 -20.11 -2.40
C GLY A 357 -13.22 -20.70 -1.31
N LEU A 358 -12.26 -19.92 -0.80
CA LEU A 358 -11.40 -20.34 0.32
C LEU A 358 -12.21 -20.69 1.57
N PHE A 359 -13.19 -19.85 1.92
CA PHE A 359 -14.02 -20.09 3.10
C PHE A 359 -14.98 -21.27 2.93
N ASP A 360 -15.45 -21.56 1.71
CA ASP A 360 -16.26 -22.73 1.44
C ASP A 360 -15.45 -24.03 1.61
N GLU A 361 -14.19 -24.05 1.18
CA GLU A 361 -13.27 -25.17 1.41
C GLU A 361 -13.04 -25.39 2.92
N VAL A 362 -12.72 -24.31 3.65
CA VAL A 362 -12.53 -24.36 5.10
C VAL A 362 -13.78 -24.84 5.82
N VAL A 363 -14.98 -24.41 5.41
CA VAL A 363 -16.24 -24.87 6.00
C VAL A 363 -16.51 -26.34 5.69
N GLY A 364 -16.09 -26.83 4.52
CA GLY A 364 -16.18 -28.24 4.16
C GLY A 364 -15.34 -29.14 5.06
N GLU A 365 -14.12 -28.72 5.39
CA GLU A 365 -13.22 -29.46 6.29
C GLU A 365 -13.53 -29.23 7.78
N PHE A 366 -13.92 -28.01 8.15
CA PHE A 366 -14.21 -27.59 9.51
C PHE A 366 -15.66 -27.09 9.62
N PRO A 367 -16.64 -27.96 9.91
CA PRO A 367 -18.04 -27.56 10.03
C PRO A 367 -18.31 -26.46 11.08
N SER A 368 -17.47 -26.36 12.13
CA SER A 368 -17.52 -25.30 13.13
C SER A 368 -17.25 -23.90 12.55
N ALA A 369 -16.55 -23.81 11.41
CA ALA A 369 -16.30 -22.54 10.72
C ALA A 369 -17.58 -21.87 10.19
N ASN A 370 -18.70 -22.60 10.08
CA ASN A 370 -19.99 -22.05 9.65
C ASN A 370 -20.44 -20.85 10.48
N GLU A 371 -20.14 -20.82 11.77
CA GLU A 371 -20.58 -19.72 12.66
C GLU A 371 -19.94 -18.38 12.27
N ARG A 372 -18.73 -18.41 11.68
CA ARG A 372 -17.93 -17.22 11.35
C ARG A 372 -17.80 -16.95 9.85
N LEU A 373 -17.73 -18.00 9.02
CA LEU A 373 -17.25 -17.91 7.64
C LEU A 373 -18.35 -18.05 6.58
N ARG A 374 -19.52 -18.62 6.90
CA ARG A 374 -20.60 -18.80 5.91
C ARG A 374 -21.18 -17.45 5.44
N PRO A 375 -21.80 -17.37 4.24
CA PRO A 375 -22.35 -16.11 3.70
C PRO A 375 -23.44 -15.44 4.54
N GLY A 376 -24.13 -16.20 5.39
CA GLY A 376 -25.15 -15.70 6.32
C GLY A 376 -24.72 -15.73 7.79
N ALA A 377 -23.41 -15.69 8.07
CA ALA A 377 -22.91 -15.60 9.43
C ALA A 377 -23.35 -14.28 10.07
N SER A 378 -23.71 -14.28 11.36
CA SER A 378 -24.20 -13.10 12.09
C SER A 378 -23.18 -11.96 12.20
N ILE A 379 -21.91 -12.27 11.92
CA ILE A 379 -20.83 -11.28 11.84
C ILE A 379 -20.92 -10.40 10.58
N ILE A 380 -21.55 -10.90 9.51
CA ILE A 380 -21.72 -10.16 8.25
C ILE A 380 -22.85 -9.14 8.44
N GLN A 381 -22.54 -7.86 8.21
CA GLN A 381 -23.51 -6.79 8.37
C GLN A 381 -24.52 -6.75 7.22
N ASP A 382 -24.05 -6.90 5.99
CA ASP A 382 -24.91 -6.87 4.80
C ASP A 382 -24.69 -8.11 3.91
N PRO A 383 -25.38 -9.22 4.23
CA PRO A 383 -25.24 -10.46 3.48
C PRO A 383 -25.66 -10.33 2.00
N HIS A 384 -26.66 -9.49 1.69
CA HIS A 384 -27.15 -9.32 0.32
C HIS A 384 -26.18 -8.52 -0.52
N PHE A 385 -25.56 -7.48 0.05
CA PHE A 385 -24.50 -6.73 -0.60
C PHE A 385 -23.27 -7.60 -0.89
N GLU A 386 -22.73 -8.31 0.13
CA GLU A 386 -21.56 -9.18 -0.07
C GLU A 386 -21.86 -10.29 -1.10
N ALA A 387 -23.01 -10.97 -0.99
CA ALA A 387 -23.40 -12.02 -1.94
C ALA A 387 -23.60 -11.49 -3.37
N GLY A 388 -24.19 -10.30 -3.50
CA GLY A 388 -24.36 -9.63 -4.80
C GLY A 388 -23.00 -9.33 -5.46
N VAL A 389 -22.06 -8.77 -4.71
CA VAL A 389 -20.70 -8.48 -5.18
C VAL A 389 -19.97 -9.76 -5.60
N VAL A 390 -20.05 -10.83 -4.80
CA VAL A 390 -19.47 -12.14 -5.14
C VAL A 390 -20.03 -12.67 -6.46
N LYS A 391 -21.36 -12.62 -6.65
CA LYS A 391 -21.99 -13.05 -7.91
C LYS A 391 -21.55 -12.22 -9.11
N VAL A 392 -21.35 -10.91 -8.94
CA VAL A 392 -20.80 -10.05 -10.02
C VAL A 392 -19.38 -10.46 -10.38
N LEU A 393 -18.52 -10.68 -9.37
CA LEU A 393 -17.13 -11.10 -9.56
C LEU A 393 -17.02 -12.50 -10.20
N MET A 394 -17.99 -13.39 -9.96
CA MET A 394 -18.07 -14.72 -10.57
C MET A 394 -18.74 -14.73 -11.95
N HIS A 395 -19.10 -13.57 -12.52
CA HIS A 395 -19.86 -13.45 -13.77
C HIS A 395 -21.24 -14.13 -13.74
N MET A 396 -21.87 -14.19 -12.56
CA MET A 396 -23.17 -14.80 -12.30
C MET A 396 -24.28 -13.74 -12.10
N SER A 397 -24.15 -12.54 -12.69
CA SER A 397 -25.13 -11.45 -12.60
C SER A 397 -26.59 -11.84 -12.94
N PRO A 398 -26.87 -12.78 -13.85
CA PRO A 398 -28.24 -13.27 -14.07
C PRO A 398 -28.87 -13.96 -12.85
N SER A 399 -28.06 -14.53 -11.95
CA SER A 399 -28.50 -15.24 -10.74
C SER A 399 -28.71 -14.34 -9.51
N LEU A 400 -28.57 -13.02 -9.67
CA LEU A 400 -28.82 -12.07 -8.59
C LEU A 400 -30.30 -12.05 -8.22
N THR A 401 -30.59 -12.17 -6.92
CA THR A 401 -31.93 -11.98 -6.36
C THR A 401 -32.30 -10.50 -6.37
N ASP A 402 -33.59 -10.17 -6.24
CA ASP A 402 -34.03 -8.78 -6.21
C ASP A 402 -33.41 -7.99 -5.04
N GLN A 403 -33.27 -8.62 -3.86
CA GLN A 403 -32.62 -8.02 -2.70
C GLN A 403 -31.13 -7.75 -2.93
N GLU A 404 -30.42 -8.69 -3.57
CA GLU A 404 -29.01 -8.50 -3.94
C GLU A 404 -28.87 -7.37 -4.97
N ARG A 405 -29.72 -7.36 -6.02
CA ARG A 405 -29.72 -6.29 -7.05
C ARG A 405 -29.95 -4.91 -6.45
N LEU A 406 -30.90 -4.79 -5.51
CA LEU A 406 -31.17 -3.54 -4.80
C LEU A 406 -29.97 -3.10 -3.97
N SER A 407 -29.33 -4.03 -3.27
CA SER A 407 -28.17 -3.73 -2.40
C SER A 407 -26.95 -3.26 -3.21
N ILE A 408 -26.72 -3.85 -4.40
CA ILE A 408 -25.59 -3.47 -5.26
C ILE A 408 -25.95 -2.44 -6.34
N ALA A 409 -27.11 -1.77 -6.25
CA ALA A 409 -27.60 -0.86 -7.28
C ALA A 409 -26.61 0.28 -7.59
N ARG A 410 -25.88 0.77 -6.58
CA ARG A 410 -24.83 1.81 -6.75
C ARG A 410 -23.60 1.33 -7.51
N LEU A 411 -23.47 0.02 -7.75
CA LEU A 411 -22.40 -0.55 -8.57
C LEU A 411 -22.84 -0.75 -10.04
N ALA A 412 -24.10 -0.52 -10.37
CA ALA A 412 -24.59 -0.66 -11.74
C ALA A 412 -24.02 0.45 -12.63
N VAL A 413 -23.55 0.09 -13.81
CA VAL A 413 -23.12 1.07 -14.82
C VAL A 413 -24.38 1.52 -15.57
N THR A 414 -24.75 2.79 -15.46
CA THR A 414 -25.77 3.37 -16.32
C THR A 414 -25.29 3.32 -17.76
N ALA A 415 -26.03 2.62 -18.62
CA ALA A 415 -25.80 2.63 -20.05
C ALA A 415 -26.13 4.03 -20.60
N GLY A 416 -25.13 4.93 -20.58
CA GLY A 416 -25.27 6.26 -21.18
C GLY A 416 -24.40 7.31 -20.50
N MET A 417 -23.23 7.56 -21.09
CA MET A 417 -22.64 8.87 -21.41
C MET A 417 -21.12 8.70 -21.55
N GLY A 418 -20.65 8.56 -22.80
CA GLY A 418 -19.23 8.70 -23.16
C GLY A 418 -18.62 7.58 -23.99
N ASP A 419 -19.25 7.17 -25.11
CA ASP A 419 -18.49 6.71 -26.30
C ASP A 419 -19.36 6.59 -27.57
N ASP A 420 -20.35 7.49 -27.74
CA ASP A 420 -21.17 7.54 -28.96
C ASP A 420 -20.53 8.35 -30.11
N ASP A 421 -19.25 8.73 -29.97
CA ASP A 421 -18.51 9.40 -31.03
C ASP A 421 -17.17 8.69 -31.30
N ARG A 422 -17.26 7.53 -31.96
CA ARG A 422 -16.19 6.90 -32.78
C ARG A 422 -16.71 5.67 -33.53
N MET A 423 -17.79 5.84 -34.29
CA MET A 423 -18.04 5.01 -35.47
C MET A 423 -17.15 5.47 -36.63
N SER A 424 -15.84 5.29 -36.52
CA SER A 424 -14.92 5.22 -37.67
C SER A 424 -13.59 4.60 -37.24
N ASP A 425 -12.97 3.83 -38.14
CA ASP A 425 -11.70 3.10 -38.01
C ASP A 425 -11.65 1.80 -37.18
N ALA A 426 -12.53 0.85 -37.53
CA ALA A 426 -12.28 -0.57 -37.25
C ALA A 426 -11.05 -1.12 -38.01
N ASP A 427 -10.63 -0.49 -39.12
CA ASP A 427 -9.57 -1.00 -40.00
C ASP A 427 -8.14 -0.63 -39.57
N CYS A 428 -7.94 0.20 -38.54
CA CYS A 428 -6.61 0.63 -38.09
C CYS A 428 -6.21 0.10 -36.68
N MET A 429 -7.06 -0.67 -36.00
CA MET A 429 -6.72 -1.18 -34.66
C MET A 429 -5.70 -2.32 -34.72
N SER A 430 -4.62 -2.22 -33.92
CA SER A 430 -3.67 -3.31 -33.70
C SER A 430 -4.36 -4.55 -33.07
N MET A 431 -3.73 -5.73 -33.20
CA MET A 431 -4.25 -6.95 -32.56
C MET A 431 -4.34 -6.82 -31.03
N ALA A 432 -3.39 -6.11 -30.41
CA ALA A 432 -3.39 -5.85 -28.97
C ALA A 432 -4.57 -4.96 -28.56
N SER A 433 -4.88 -3.93 -29.34
CA SER A 433 -6.04 -3.04 -29.09
C SER A 433 -7.37 -3.79 -29.24
N ARG A 434 -7.48 -4.68 -30.25
CA ARG A 434 -8.65 -5.55 -30.43
C ARG A 434 -8.81 -6.57 -29.30
N ALA A 435 -7.72 -7.12 -28.78
CA ALA A 435 -7.75 -8.03 -27.63
C ALA A 435 -8.17 -7.30 -26.34
N LYS A 436 -7.63 -6.09 -26.09
CA LYS A 436 -8.04 -5.23 -24.97
C LYS A 436 -9.52 -4.84 -25.05
N LYS A 437 -10.00 -4.44 -26.25
CA LYS A 437 -11.42 -4.11 -26.47
C LYS A 437 -12.33 -5.31 -26.23
N ARG A 438 -11.97 -6.51 -26.69
CA ARG A 438 -12.70 -7.76 -26.42
C ARG A 438 -12.74 -8.10 -24.93
N ARG A 439 -11.62 -7.97 -24.21
CA ARG A 439 -11.55 -8.16 -22.75
C ARG A 439 -12.44 -7.16 -22.01
N LYS A 440 -12.40 -5.88 -22.40
CA LYS A 440 -13.26 -4.82 -21.84
C LYS A 440 -14.75 -5.11 -22.08
N MET A 441 -15.12 -5.58 -23.28
CA MET A 441 -16.49 -5.99 -23.61
C MET A 441 -16.96 -7.24 -22.82
N GLN A 442 -16.07 -8.20 -22.54
CA GLN A 442 -16.38 -9.33 -21.68
C GLN A 442 -16.56 -8.91 -20.21
N GLN A 443 -15.74 -7.97 -19.72
CA GLN A 443 -15.87 -7.40 -18.37
C GLN A 443 -17.14 -6.53 -18.23
N SER A 444 -17.55 -5.82 -19.28
CA SER A 444 -18.79 -5.01 -19.30
C SER A 444 -20.07 -5.83 -19.48
N CYS A 445 -19.99 -7.15 -19.67
CA CYS A 445 -21.14 -8.02 -19.90
C CYS A 445 -22.03 -8.19 -18.64
N SER A 446 -21.60 -7.70 -17.47
CA SER A 446 -22.34 -7.79 -16.21
C SER A 446 -23.33 -6.65 -15.98
N GLY A 447 -23.18 -5.49 -16.65
CA GLY A 447 -23.92 -4.27 -16.34
C GLY A 447 -23.49 -3.59 -15.03
N PHE A 448 -22.38 -4.02 -14.43
CA PHE A 448 -21.82 -3.49 -13.18
C PHE A 448 -20.38 -3.01 -13.38
N MET A 449 -19.93 -2.14 -12.48
CA MET A 449 -18.52 -1.77 -12.38
C MET A 449 -17.66 -2.99 -12.07
N ASP A 450 -16.39 -2.93 -12.42
CA ASP A 450 -15.42 -3.94 -11.99
C ASP A 450 -15.30 -3.91 -10.45
N CYS A 451 -15.88 -4.89 -9.78
CA CYS A 451 -15.96 -4.92 -8.32
C CYS A 451 -14.65 -5.32 -7.63
N ARG A 452 -13.53 -5.50 -8.35
CA ARG A 452 -12.23 -5.87 -7.76
C ARG A 452 -11.66 -4.82 -6.79
N PHE A 453 -12.12 -3.58 -6.87
CA PHE A 453 -11.77 -2.54 -5.90
C PHE A 453 -12.44 -2.73 -4.54
N LEU A 454 -13.54 -3.49 -4.45
CA LEU A 454 -14.17 -3.85 -3.18
C LEU A 454 -13.32 -4.91 -2.49
N ARG A 455 -12.46 -4.44 -1.59
CA ARG A 455 -11.46 -5.29 -0.96
C ARG A 455 -12.09 -6.18 0.10
N PRO A 456 -11.75 -7.48 0.14
CA PRO A 456 -12.25 -8.38 1.17
C PRO A 456 -11.56 -8.20 2.53
N THR A 457 -10.45 -7.45 2.57
CA THR A 457 -9.64 -7.27 3.79
C THR A 457 -9.19 -5.83 3.96
N SER A 458 -8.97 -5.43 5.21
CA SER A 458 -8.32 -4.17 5.59
C SER A 458 -6.78 -4.31 5.70
N ASN A 459 -6.20 -5.41 5.17
CA ASN A 459 -4.77 -5.72 5.31
C ASN A 459 -3.83 -4.62 4.78
N MET A 460 -4.30 -3.76 3.87
CA MET A 460 -3.50 -2.60 3.41
C MET A 460 -3.24 -1.59 4.52
N CYS A 461 -4.19 -1.39 5.45
CA CYS A 461 -3.99 -0.57 6.63
C CYS A 461 -3.00 -1.24 7.59
N GLU A 462 -3.11 -2.55 7.82
CA GLU A 462 -2.15 -3.29 8.65
C GLU A 462 -0.71 -3.23 8.10
N ARG A 463 -0.56 -3.26 6.77
CA ARG A 463 0.74 -3.04 6.10
C ARG A 463 1.26 -1.64 6.34
N LEU A 464 0.41 -0.63 6.16
CA LEU A 464 0.75 0.75 6.49
C LEU A 464 1.21 0.84 7.95
N PHE A 465 0.46 0.25 8.90
CA PHE A 465 0.82 0.26 10.32
C PHE A 465 2.12 -0.49 10.64
N SER A 466 2.48 -1.47 9.81
CA SER A 466 3.78 -2.13 9.93
C SER A 466 4.90 -1.19 9.50
N VAL A 467 4.71 -0.47 8.38
CA VAL A 467 5.64 0.56 7.90
C VAL A 467 5.75 1.72 8.89
N THR A 468 4.65 2.15 9.50
CA THR A 468 4.63 3.27 10.46
C THR A 468 5.37 2.93 11.75
N LYS A 469 5.31 1.67 12.22
CA LYS A 469 6.12 1.20 13.35
C LYS A 469 7.62 1.26 13.06
N TRP A 470 8.02 1.03 11.81
CA TRP A 470 9.42 1.21 11.40
C TRP A 470 9.82 2.69 11.37
N ALA A 471 8.92 3.57 10.93
CA ALA A 471 9.17 5.01 10.91
C ALA A 471 9.22 5.61 12.33
N LEU A 472 8.25 5.28 13.18
CA LEU A 472 8.06 5.89 14.50
C LEU A 472 8.84 5.15 15.60
N THR A 473 10.17 5.20 15.51
CA THR A 473 11.08 4.65 16.53
C THR A 473 10.99 5.41 17.87
N ASP A 474 11.52 4.85 18.96
CA ASP A 474 11.63 5.51 20.27
C ASP A 474 12.28 6.92 20.19
N ARG A 475 13.22 7.11 19.26
CA ARG A 475 13.91 8.40 19.05
C ARG A 475 13.09 9.43 18.28
N ARG A 476 11.93 9.03 17.77
CA ARG A 476 11.05 9.85 16.93
C ARG A 476 9.66 10.04 17.53
N GLN A 477 9.43 9.56 18.76
CA GLN A 477 8.15 9.70 19.46
C GLN A 477 7.77 11.16 19.76
N SER A 478 8.73 12.09 19.73
CA SER A 478 8.47 13.53 19.89
C SER A 478 8.04 14.23 18.60
N MET A 479 7.87 13.49 17.49
CA MET A 479 7.38 14.03 16.23
C MET A 479 5.91 14.43 16.37
N LEU A 480 5.55 15.63 15.88
CA LEU A 480 4.15 16.04 15.82
C LEU A 480 3.36 15.07 14.93
N PRO A 481 2.14 14.66 15.33
CA PRO A 481 1.29 13.78 14.53
C PRO A 481 1.06 14.29 13.11
N SER A 482 0.91 15.61 12.92
CA SER A 482 0.74 16.22 11.59
C SER A 482 1.96 16.05 10.69
N ASN A 483 3.17 16.26 11.22
CA ASN A 483 4.40 16.04 10.45
C ASN A 483 4.59 14.56 10.09
N PHE A 484 4.20 13.67 11.01
CA PHE A 484 4.23 12.24 10.78
C PHE A 484 3.25 11.83 9.67
N GLU A 485 2.03 12.34 9.73
CA GLU A 485 1.00 12.16 8.72
C GLU A 485 1.49 12.59 7.34
N GLU A 486 2.03 13.80 7.20
CA GLU A 486 2.52 14.29 5.91
C GLU A 486 3.63 13.42 5.31
N GLN A 487 4.54 12.92 6.15
CA GLN A 487 5.57 11.99 5.70
C GLN A 487 4.95 10.68 5.21
N MET A 488 3.99 10.11 5.94
CA MET A 488 3.29 8.89 5.55
C MET A 488 2.45 9.10 4.29
N PHE A 489 1.79 10.26 4.16
CA PHE A 489 0.95 10.62 3.03
C PHE A 489 1.76 10.65 1.73
N LEU A 490 2.90 11.35 1.72
CA LEU A 490 3.79 11.39 0.56
C LEU A 490 4.49 10.05 0.30
N HIS A 491 4.77 9.27 1.34
CA HIS A 491 5.35 7.92 1.22
C HIS A 491 4.37 6.94 0.53
N CYS A 492 3.13 6.87 1.03
CA CYS A 492 2.11 5.97 0.51
C CYS A 492 1.65 6.34 -0.90
N ASN A 493 1.59 7.65 -1.18
CA ASN A 493 1.20 8.18 -2.48
C ASN A 493 2.41 8.51 -3.37
N ALA A 494 3.58 7.86 -3.15
CA ALA A 494 4.81 8.14 -3.89
C ALA A 494 4.70 7.97 -5.42
N PHE A 495 3.74 7.17 -5.89
CA PHE A 495 3.49 6.98 -7.31
C PHE A 495 2.73 8.15 -7.97
N LEU A 496 2.19 9.08 -7.19
CA LEU A 496 1.42 10.23 -7.67
C LEU A 496 2.26 11.50 -7.83
N TRP A 497 3.53 11.51 -7.43
CA TRP A 497 4.38 12.70 -7.54
C TRP A 497 5.80 12.38 -8.00
N GLY A 498 6.39 13.35 -8.68
CA GLY A 498 7.77 13.32 -9.13
C GLY A 498 8.36 14.72 -9.26
N ILE A 499 9.46 14.81 -9.99
CA ILE A 499 10.24 16.04 -10.08
C ILE A 499 9.51 17.18 -10.78
N ASP A 500 8.61 16.87 -11.72
CA ASP A 500 7.76 17.86 -12.41
C ASP A 500 6.71 18.49 -11.51
N ASP A 501 6.17 17.68 -10.61
CA ASP A 501 5.18 18.13 -9.64
C ASP A 501 5.85 19.06 -8.62
N VAL A 502 7.03 18.67 -8.12
CA VAL A 502 7.85 19.53 -7.24
C VAL A 502 8.19 20.86 -7.94
N LYS A 503 8.55 20.81 -9.23
CA LYS A 503 8.81 22.03 -10.00
C LYS A 503 7.58 22.94 -10.05
N SER A 504 6.42 22.38 -10.38
CA SER A 504 5.14 23.12 -10.45
C SER A 504 4.77 23.75 -9.11
N VAL A 505 4.93 23.01 -8.00
CA VAL A 505 4.69 23.52 -6.65
C VAL A 505 5.65 24.65 -6.29
N MET A 506 6.94 24.51 -6.63
CA MET A 506 7.93 25.55 -6.37
C MET A 506 7.69 26.82 -7.18
N GLU A 507 7.23 26.69 -8.43
CA GLU A 507 6.87 27.82 -9.29
C GLU A 507 5.58 28.51 -8.83
N GLY A 508 4.59 27.75 -8.33
CA GLY A 508 3.34 28.31 -7.80
C GLY A 508 3.54 29.07 -6.49
N VAL A 509 4.26 28.49 -5.52
CA VAL A 509 4.53 29.17 -4.23
C VAL A 509 5.33 30.46 -4.41
N ALA A 510 6.18 30.54 -5.44
CA ALA A 510 6.95 31.75 -5.75
C ALA A 510 6.11 32.88 -6.38
N GLN A 511 4.85 32.62 -6.77
CA GLN A 511 3.92 33.62 -7.30
C GLN A 511 3.00 34.21 -6.22
N ASP A 512 2.83 33.49 -5.10
CA ASP A 512 2.01 33.89 -3.95
C ASP A 512 2.80 34.62 -2.84
N GLU A 513 4.14 34.58 -2.90
CA GLU A 513 5.09 35.35 -2.06
C GLU A 513 5.51 36.64 -2.74
#